data_AF-A0A1G1Q7U9-F1
#
_entry.id   AF-A0A1G1Q7U9-F1
#
_cell.length_a   1.000
_cell.length_b   1.000
_cell.length_c   1.000
_cell.angle_alpha   90.00
_cell.angle_beta   90.00
_cell.angle_gamma   90.00
#
_symmetry.space_group_name_H-M   'P 1'
#
loop_
_entity.id
_entity.type
_entity.pdbx_description
1 polymer ?
#
loop_
_entity_poly.entity_id
_entity_poly.type
_entity_poly.pdbx_seq_one_letter_code
_entity_poly.pdbx_strand_id
1 'polypeptide(L)'
;MRTISKVVLAAIFVLSCAPFCLAAITQTKNVKATVPPLNQSLVLTVSKIIPGAGGTADQWTPATEVDFGTLTHDAVNHMFRASAYYAIDCGVSDNTNAWTLSHTRTSLKKDAVDNLDDNVNVAFVKQTTSADGTQLDKKSFKNSNGKAYTKTQLDGGWLRIYYGVADGSTDDDEVTVVPETKPTGSYLGTITLTLTP
;
A
#
# COMPACT_ATOMS: atom_id res chain seq x y z
N MET A 1 -100.77 9.55 -24.59
CA MET A 1 -100.30 10.03 -25.91
C MET A 1 -100.25 11.55 -25.88
N ARG A 2 -99.13 12.14 -26.35
CA ARG A 2 -98.92 13.55 -26.72
C ARG A 2 -98.90 14.59 -25.58
N THR A 3 -98.04 15.62 -25.52
CA THR A 3 -96.68 15.94 -25.99
C THR A 3 -96.42 17.38 -25.51
N ILE A 4 -95.21 17.67 -24.98
CA ILE A 4 -94.36 18.83 -25.30
C ILE A 4 -94.67 20.25 -24.73
N SER A 5 -93.69 20.77 -23.95
CA SER A 5 -93.14 22.17 -23.90
C SER A 5 -94.04 23.34 -23.47
N LYS A 6 -93.57 24.49 -22.97
CA LYS A 6 -92.29 25.19 -22.69
C LYS A 6 -92.69 26.26 -21.63
N VAL A 7 -91.85 26.74 -20.73
CA VAL A 7 -91.12 28.04 -20.78
C VAL A 7 -90.77 28.32 -19.31
N VAL A 8 -89.56 28.01 -18.82
CA VAL A 8 -88.42 28.92 -18.55
C VAL A 8 -88.80 30.32 -18.04
N LEU A 9 -88.52 30.61 -16.77
CA LEU A 9 -88.06 31.94 -16.36
C LEU A 9 -86.88 31.80 -15.39
N ALA A 10 -85.75 32.35 -15.81
CA ALA A 10 -84.44 32.19 -15.21
C ALA A 10 -84.27 33.10 -13.98
N ALA A 11 -83.83 32.52 -12.86
CA ALA A 11 -83.20 33.27 -11.78
C ALA A 11 -81.68 33.11 -11.94
N ILE A 12 -81.03 34.12 -12.50
CA ILE A 12 -79.58 34.21 -12.56
C ILE A 12 -79.10 34.63 -11.17
N PHE A 13 -78.69 33.65 -10.36
CA PHE A 13 -77.88 33.89 -9.17
C PHE A 13 -76.44 33.58 -9.56
N VAL A 14 -75.66 34.62 -9.89
CA VAL A 14 -74.21 34.49 -10.08
C VAL A 14 -73.58 34.27 -8.71
N LEU A 15 -73.59 33.01 -8.26
CA LEU A 15 -72.73 32.60 -7.17
C LEU A 15 -71.31 32.59 -7.73
N SER A 16 -70.52 33.59 -7.36
CA SER A 16 -69.10 33.67 -7.67
C SER A 16 -68.39 32.47 -7.03
N CYS A 17 -68.33 31.35 -7.76
CA CYS A 17 -67.38 30.29 -7.49
C CYS A 17 -66.00 30.87 -7.80
N ALA A 18 -65.36 31.49 -6.79
CA ALA A 18 -63.92 31.57 -6.80
C ALA A 18 -63.41 30.14 -7.06
N PRO A 19 -62.58 29.90 -8.09
CA PRO A 19 -61.97 28.60 -8.23
C PRO A 19 -61.19 28.38 -6.94
N PHE A 20 -61.61 27.41 -6.13
CA PHE A 20 -60.77 26.87 -5.07
C PHE A 20 -59.57 26.24 -5.79
N CYS A 21 -58.58 27.08 -6.07
CA CYS A 21 -57.31 26.64 -6.58
C CYS A 21 -56.64 25.94 -5.40
N LEU A 22 -56.86 24.63 -5.28
CA LEU A 22 -56.15 23.79 -4.34
C LEU A 22 -54.67 23.84 -4.72
N ALA A 23 -53.91 24.71 -4.06
CA ALA A 23 -52.47 24.77 -4.23
C ALA A 23 -51.89 23.40 -3.83
N ALA A 24 -51.10 22.81 -4.72
CA ALA A 24 -50.42 21.56 -4.42
C ALA A 24 -49.50 21.75 -3.22
N ILE A 25 -49.85 21.14 -2.08
CA ILE A 25 -49.00 21.14 -0.89
C ILE A 25 -47.93 20.09 -1.12
N THR A 26 -46.70 20.55 -1.28
CA THR A 26 -45.55 19.67 -1.50
C THR A 26 -44.78 19.56 -0.19
N GLN A 27 -44.51 18.34 0.26
CA GLN A 27 -43.57 18.08 1.35
C GLN A 27 -42.44 17.21 0.84
N THR A 28 -41.21 17.62 1.14
CA THR A 28 -40.02 16.81 0.90
C THR A 28 -39.49 16.30 2.23
N LYS A 29 -39.10 15.03 2.25
CA LYS A 29 -38.37 14.42 3.38
C LYS A 29 -37.00 14.01 2.87
N ASN A 30 -35.97 14.30 3.67
CA ASN A 30 -34.62 13.89 3.35
C ASN A 30 -34.47 12.40 3.66
N VAL A 31 -33.95 11.64 2.70
CA VAL A 31 -33.45 10.28 2.91
C VAL A 31 -31.94 10.37 3.01
N LYS A 32 -31.37 9.81 4.08
CA LYS A 32 -29.93 9.83 4.32
C LYS A 32 -29.44 8.43 4.67
N ALA A 33 -28.22 8.13 4.26
CA ALA A 33 -27.44 6.97 4.68
C ALA A 33 -26.00 7.40 4.95
N THR A 34 -25.34 6.68 5.86
CA THR A 34 -23.90 6.85 6.15
C THR A 34 -23.23 5.50 5.94
N VAL A 35 -22.17 5.48 5.13
CA VAL A 35 -21.32 4.30 4.97
C VAL A 35 -20.20 4.38 6.01
N PRO A 36 -20.01 3.38 6.89
CA PRO A 36 -18.91 3.39 7.84
C PRO A 36 -17.56 3.17 7.14
N PRO A 37 -16.43 3.60 7.74
CA PRO A 37 -15.11 3.25 7.23
C PRO A 37 -14.86 1.74 7.37
N LEU A 38 -14.08 1.18 6.44
CA LEU A 38 -13.57 -0.19 6.57
C LEU A 38 -12.42 -0.20 7.58
N ASN A 39 -12.44 -1.12 8.54
CA ASN A 39 -11.41 -1.25 9.58
C ASN A 39 -10.19 -2.06 9.07
N GLN A 40 -9.65 -1.70 7.90
CA GLN A 40 -8.43 -2.30 7.37
C GLN A 40 -7.19 -1.57 7.91
N SER A 41 -6.37 -2.29 8.67
CA SER A 41 -5.10 -1.77 9.19
C SER A 41 -3.92 -2.55 8.65
N LEU A 42 -2.85 -1.82 8.30
CA LEU A 42 -1.54 -2.35 7.96
C LEU A 42 -0.67 -2.38 9.22
N VAL A 43 -0.13 -3.54 9.56
CA VAL A 43 0.80 -3.74 10.66
C VAL A 43 2.16 -4.10 10.06
N LEU A 44 3.19 -3.35 10.44
CA LEU A 44 4.55 -3.58 9.97
C LEU A 44 5.43 -4.04 11.12
N THR A 45 6.13 -5.15 10.93
CA THR A 45 7.15 -5.64 11.85
C THR A 45 8.48 -5.66 11.14
N VAL A 46 9.48 -4.95 11.67
CA VAL A 46 10.83 -4.94 11.11
C VAL A 46 11.71 -5.88 11.92
N SER A 47 12.49 -6.69 11.23
CA SER A 47 13.47 -7.60 11.83
C SER A 47 14.85 -7.38 11.23
N LYS A 48 15.86 -7.30 12.08
CA LYS A 48 17.27 -7.43 11.70
C LYS A 48 17.63 -8.90 11.65
N ILE A 49 18.33 -9.31 10.59
CA ILE A 49 18.70 -10.68 10.33
C ILE A 49 20.20 -10.77 10.15
N ILE A 50 20.86 -11.46 11.07
CA ILE A 50 22.29 -11.76 10.97
C ILE A 50 22.41 -13.15 10.35
N PRO A 51 23.03 -13.28 9.15
CA PRO A 51 23.23 -14.58 8.51
C PRO A 51 23.98 -15.54 9.43
N GLY A 52 23.49 -16.77 9.53
CA GLY A 52 24.19 -17.83 10.24
C GLY A 52 25.48 -18.22 9.52
N ALA A 53 26.56 -18.43 10.28
CA ALA A 53 27.82 -18.94 9.74
C ALA A 53 27.87 -20.48 9.84
N GLY A 54 28.49 -21.15 8.86
CA GLY A 54 28.82 -22.58 8.96
C GLY A 54 27.61 -23.52 9.13
N GLY A 55 26.47 -23.20 8.50
CA GLY A 55 25.26 -24.01 8.56
C GLY A 55 24.39 -23.77 9.81
N THR A 56 24.70 -22.73 10.60
CA THR A 56 23.80 -22.26 11.66
C THR A 56 22.62 -21.50 11.07
N ALA A 57 21.49 -21.47 11.79
CA ALA A 57 20.32 -20.71 11.39
C ALA A 57 20.53 -19.20 11.59
N ASP A 58 19.90 -18.41 10.72
CA ASP A 58 19.90 -16.95 10.82
C ASP A 58 19.33 -16.47 12.16
N GLN A 59 19.93 -15.41 12.69
CA GLN A 59 19.49 -14.80 13.93
C GLN A 59 18.56 -13.62 13.65
N TRP A 60 17.30 -13.76 14.06
CA TRP A 60 16.26 -12.76 13.89
C TRP A 60 16.07 -11.96 15.18
N THR A 61 16.19 -10.64 15.07
CA THR A 61 15.99 -9.72 16.20
C THR A 61 15.05 -8.59 15.81
N PRO A 62 14.16 -8.14 16.71
CA PRO A 62 13.30 -7.00 16.44
C PRO A 62 14.10 -5.75 16.10
N ALA A 63 13.63 -4.97 15.14
CA ALA A 63 14.17 -3.67 14.77
C ALA A 63 13.02 -2.67 14.57
N THR A 64 13.34 -1.38 14.54
CA THR A 64 12.36 -0.30 14.26
C THR A 64 12.47 0.21 12.83
N GLU A 65 13.61 -0.01 12.18
CA GLU A 65 13.90 0.47 10.83
C GLU A 65 14.93 -0.44 10.14
N VAL A 66 15.08 -0.25 8.83
CA VAL A 66 16.13 -0.88 8.04
C VAL A 66 17.39 -0.02 8.16
N ASP A 67 18.29 -0.39 9.08
CA ASP A 67 19.55 0.31 9.32
C ASP A 67 20.75 -0.64 9.13
N PHE A 68 21.42 -0.55 7.98
CA PHE A 68 22.61 -1.38 7.73
C PHE A 68 23.81 -1.01 8.61
N GLY A 69 23.73 0.08 9.37
CA GLY A 69 24.81 0.60 10.20
C GLY A 69 26.03 0.99 9.38
N THR A 70 27.21 0.87 10.00
CA THR A 70 28.48 1.09 9.30
C THR A 70 28.84 -0.14 8.48
N LEU A 71 29.01 0.03 7.17
CA LEU A 71 29.49 -1.03 6.29
C LEU A 71 30.97 -1.30 6.53
N THR A 72 31.36 -2.57 6.44
CA THR A 72 32.75 -3.03 6.62
C THR A 72 33.45 -3.10 5.28
N HIS A 73 34.67 -2.56 5.18
CA HIS A 73 35.49 -2.70 3.97
C HIS A 73 36.00 -4.14 3.81
N ASP A 74 35.71 -4.72 2.66
CA ASP A 74 36.30 -5.95 2.17
C ASP A 74 37.40 -5.59 1.16
N ALA A 75 38.64 -5.59 1.63
CA ALA A 75 39.80 -5.24 0.83
C ALA A 75 40.15 -6.26 -0.26
N VAL A 76 39.65 -7.51 -0.16
CA VAL A 76 39.91 -8.54 -1.17
C VAL A 76 39.04 -8.31 -2.39
N ASN A 77 37.77 -7.97 -2.16
CA ASN A 77 36.80 -7.76 -3.23
C ASN A 77 36.58 -6.26 -3.55
N HIS A 78 37.36 -5.36 -2.95
CA HIS A 78 37.32 -3.91 -3.16
C HIS A 78 35.92 -3.29 -3.01
N MET A 79 35.19 -3.72 -1.97
CA MET A 79 33.80 -3.33 -1.74
C MET A 79 33.49 -3.08 -0.26
N PHE A 80 32.35 -2.46 0.03
CA PHE A 80 31.79 -2.35 1.37
C PHE A 80 30.62 -3.30 1.56
N ARG A 81 30.61 -4.04 2.69
CA ARG A 81 29.62 -5.08 3.01
C ARG A 81 28.83 -4.73 4.26
N ALA A 82 27.54 -5.07 4.25
CA ALA A 82 26.72 -5.07 5.46
C ALA A 82 26.97 -6.34 6.29
N SER A 83 26.83 -6.24 7.61
CA SER A 83 26.91 -7.40 8.53
C SER A 83 25.57 -8.12 8.72
N ALA A 84 24.49 -7.50 8.26
CA ALA A 84 23.13 -7.98 8.42
C ALA A 84 22.26 -7.50 7.25
N TYR A 85 21.15 -8.19 7.05
CA TYR A 85 20.07 -7.76 6.19
C TYR A 85 18.79 -7.60 7.01
N TYR A 86 17.74 -7.04 6.43
CA TYR A 86 16.50 -6.73 7.14
C TYR A 86 15.30 -7.30 6.43
N ALA A 87 14.25 -7.58 7.19
CA ALA A 87 12.94 -7.93 6.66
C ALA A 87 11.86 -7.02 7.25
N ILE A 88 10.87 -6.68 6.42
CA ILE A 88 9.62 -6.06 6.84
C ILE A 88 8.48 -7.03 6.56
N ASP A 89 7.84 -7.52 7.61
CA ASP A 89 6.61 -8.30 7.53
C ASP A 89 5.41 -7.36 7.48
N CYS A 90 4.56 -7.54 6.45
CA CYS A 90 3.39 -6.70 6.19
C CYS A 90 2.10 -7.48 6.51
N GLY A 91 1.56 -7.28 7.71
CA GLY A 91 0.30 -7.88 8.16
C GLY A 91 -0.92 -7.01 7.85
N VAL A 92 -2.03 -7.65 7.48
CA VAL A 92 -3.33 -6.97 7.27
C VAL A 92 -4.36 -7.59 8.22
N SER A 93 -4.88 -6.80 9.17
CA SER A 93 -5.70 -7.31 10.28
C SER A 93 -7.18 -7.56 9.94
N ASP A 94 -7.72 -6.86 8.92
CA ASP A 94 -9.06 -7.09 8.39
C ASP A 94 -8.94 -7.50 6.91
N ASN A 95 -8.59 -8.77 6.70
CA ASN A 95 -8.34 -9.31 5.37
C ASN A 95 -9.64 -9.75 4.67
N THR A 96 -10.78 -9.10 4.91
CA THR A 96 -12.09 -9.49 4.35
C THR A 96 -12.31 -8.90 2.94
N ASN A 97 -12.00 -7.63 2.77
CA ASN A 97 -12.19 -6.92 1.50
C ASN A 97 -11.02 -7.14 0.54
N ALA A 98 -11.18 -6.71 -0.71
CA ALA A 98 -10.05 -6.55 -1.62
C ALA A 98 -9.13 -5.44 -1.10
N TRP A 99 -7.85 -5.55 -1.45
CA TRP A 99 -6.86 -4.52 -1.20
C TRP A 99 -5.62 -4.74 -2.08
N THR A 100 -4.83 -3.68 -2.20
CA THR A 100 -3.51 -3.65 -2.82
C THR A 100 -2.52 -3.02 -1.85
N LEU A 101 -1.40 -3.70 -1.61
CA LEU A 101 -0.27 -3.19 -0.84
C LEU A 101 0.79 -2.67 -1.80
N SER A 102 1.05 -1.36 -1.77
CA SER A 102 2.07 -0.72 -2.60
C SER A 102 3.31 -0.35 -1.81
N HIS A 103 4.48 -0.56 -2.42
CA HIS A 103 5.80 -0.19 -1.93
C HIS A 103 6.32 1.00 -2.76
N THR A 104 6.65 2.08 -2.06
CA THR A 104 7.34 3.23 -2.64
C THR A 104 8.56 3.59 -1.82
N ARG A 105 9.50 4.31 -2.43
CA ARG A 105 10.73 4.72 -1.76
C ARG A 105 11.18 6.11 -2.18
N THR A 106 11.92 6.78 -1.30
CA THR A 106 12.80 7.89 -1.69
C THR A 106 14.21 7.37 -1.92
N SER A 107 15.03 8.10 -2.67
CA SER A 107 16.45 7.76 -2.86
C SER A 107 17.18 7.64 -1.54
N LEU A 108 18.00 6.60 -1.42
CA LEU A 108 18.93 6.34 -0.32
C LEU A 108 20.18 7.18 -0.54
N LYS A 109 20.07 8.48 -0.27
CA LYS A 109 21.03 9.48 -0.71
C LYS A 109 21.88 10.03 0.43
N LYS A 110 23.12 10.37 0.11
CA LYS A 110 24.00 11.21 0.93
C LYS A 110 23.84 12.68 0.55
N ASP A 111 23.78 12.96 -0.76
CA ASP A 111 23.58 14.29 -1.31
C ASP A 111 22.84 14.23 -2.67
N ALA A 112 22.95 15.28 -3.50
CA ALA A 112 22.23 15.36 -4.78
C ALA A 112 22.78 14.40 -5.86
N VAL A 113 24.00 13.87 -5.69
CA VAL A 113 24.69 13.03 -6.68
C VAL A 113 24.93 11.63 -6.13
N ASP A 114 25.32 11.52 -4.86
CA ASP A 114 25.66 10.26 -4.23
C ASP A 114 24.45 9.57 -3.60
N ASN A 115 24.13 8.36 -4.06
CA ASN A 115 23.10 7.48 -3.50
C ASN A 115 23.48 5.99 -3.53
N LEU A 116 22.76 5.15 -2.80
CA LEU A 116 22.92 3.68 -2.78
C LEU A 116 21.74 2.94 -3.44
N ASP A 117 21.00 3.61 -4.33
CA ASP A 117 19.76 3.07 -4.90
C ASP A 117 19.99 1.81 -5.73
N ASP A 118 21.13 1.72 -6.40
CA ASP A 118 21.54 0.59 -7.22
C ASP A 118 22.45 -0.39 -6.44
N ASN A 119 22.57 -0.24 -5.11
CA ASN A 119 23.47 -1.04 -4.26
C ASN A 119 22.76 -1.92 -3.22
N VAL A 120 21.43 -1.84 -3.16
CA VAL A 120 20.62 -2.59 -2.19
C VAL A 120 19.64 -3.45 -2.96
N ASN A 121 19.64 -4.75 -2.66
CA ASN A 121 18.62 -5.68 -3.11
C ASN A 121 17.34 -5.47 -2.31
N VAL A 122 16.21 -5.53 -3.01
CA VAL A 122 14.87 -5.59 -2.45
C VAL A 122 14.17 -6.82 -3.01
N ALA A 123 13.94 -7.82 -2.17
CA ALA A 123 13.24 -9.05 -2.54
C ALA A 123 11.84 -9.07 -1.91
N PHE A 124 10.84 -9.27 -2.74
CA PHE A 124 9.44 -9.37 -2.32
C PHE A 124 9.04 -10.83 -2.29
N VAL A 125 8.68 -11.32 -1.11
CA VAL A 125 8.41 -12.75 -0.89
C VAL A 125 7.05 -12.91 -0.27
N LYS A 126 6.20 -13.73 -0.89
CA LYS A 126 4.98 -14.22 -0.25
C LYS A 126 5.35 -15.31 0.73
N GLN A 127 5.19 -15.05 2.01
CA GLN A 127 5.39 -16.03 3.06
C GLN A 127 4.12 -16.82 3.30
N THR A 128 4.24 -18.14 3.45
CA THR A 128 3.16 -19.03 3.91
C THR A 128 3.41 -19.51 5.33
N THR A 129 4.69 -19.58 5.73
CA THR A 129 5.13 -19.83 7.10
C THR A 129 6.26 -18.85 7.43
N SER A 130 6.82 -18.91 8.65
CA SER A 130 7.96 -18.05 9.00
C SER A 130 9.24 -18.38 8.22
N ALA A 131 9.35 -19.61 7.70
CA ALA A 131 10.52 -20.15 7.00
C ALA A 131 10.30 -20.37 5.50
N ASP A 132 9.04 -20.58 5.08
CA ASP A 132 8.69 -20.91 3.70
C ASP A 132 8.00 -19.74 3.01
N GLY A 133 8.54 -19.36 1.86
CA GLY A 133 7.95 -18.34 1.01
C GLY A 133 8.31 -18.51 -0.46
N THR A 134 7.51 -17.88 -1.31
CA THR A 134 7.72 -17.80 -2.76
C THR A 134 8.16 -16.38 -3.12
N GLN A 135 9.33 -16.23 -3.75
CA GLN A 135 9.78 -14.95 -4.25
C GLN A 135 8.87 -14.50 -5.40
N LEU A 136 8.25 -13.34 -5.24
CA LEU A 136 7.39 -12.71 -6.24
C LEU A 136 8.19 -11.81 -7.18
N ASP A 137 9.17 -11.10 -6.62
CA ASP A 137 10.05 -10.19 -7.37
C ASP A 137 11.36 -9.96 -6.60
N LYS A 138 12.40 -9.56 -7.32
CA LYS A 138 13.66 -9.08 -6.77
C LYS A 138 14.18 -7.96 -7.66
N LYS A 139 14.57 -6.84 -7.05
CA LYS A 139 14.98 -5.61 -7.75
C LYS A 139 16.06 -4.88 -6.97
N SER A 140 16.71 -3.92 -7.60
CA SER A 140 17.41 -2.86 -6.88
C SER A 140 16.45 -1.99 -6.07
N PHE A 141 16.96 -1.34 -5.02
CA PHE A 141 16.19 -0.36 -4.24
C PHE A 141 15.63 0.74 -5.14
N LYS A 142 16.36 1.11 -6.18
CA LYS A 142 15.88 2.01 -7.23
C LYS A 142 14.57 1.55 -7.87
N ASN A 143 14.58 0.32 -8.38
CA ASN A 143 13.54 -0.27 -9.22
C ASN A 143 12.45 -1.00 -8.43
N SER A 144 12.62 -1.09 -7.11
CA SER A 144 11.57 -1.50 -6.16
C SER A 144 10.43 -0.47 -6.03
N ASN A 145 10.62 0.76 -6.52
CA ASN A 145 9.65 1.83 -6.39
C ASN A 145 8.38 1.55 -7.21
N GLY A 146 7.22 1.69 -6.58
CA GLY A 146 5.92 1.49 -7.23
C GLY A 146 5.50 0.03 -7.39
N LYS A 147 6.22 -0.92 -6.77
CA LYS A 147 5.79 -2.32 -6.73
C LYS A 147 4.51 -2.45 -5.91
N ALA A 148 3.60 -3.28 -6.37
CA ALA A 148 2.31 -3.47 -5.72
C ALA A 148 1.87 -4.92 -5.79
N TYR A 149 1.24 -5.38 -4.71
CA TYR A 149 0.76 -6.74 -4.56
C TYR A 149 -0.68 -6.73 -4.07
N THR A 150 -1.55 -7.41 -4.81
CA THR A 150 -2.96 -7.56 -4.48
C THR A 150 -3.16 -8.64 -3.44
N LYS A 151 -4.29 -8.57 -2.73
CA LYS A 151 -4.75 -9.64 -1.84
C LYS A 151 -4.67 -11.03 -2.48
N THR A 152 -5.15 -11.17 -3.71
CA THR A 152 -5.17 -12.46 -4.41
C THR A 152 -3.77 -13.03 -4.63
N GLN A 153 -2.78 -12.19 -4.95
CA GLN A 153 -1.40 -12.65 -5.07
C GLN A 153 -0.85 -13.16 -3.73
N LEU A 154 -1.25 -12.53 -2.63
CA LEU A 154 -0.80 -12.83 -1.27
C LEU A 154 -1.72 -13.81 -0.52
N ASP A 155 -2.74 -14.37 -1.17
CA ASP A 155 -3.74 -15.21 -0.52
C ASP A 155 -3.13 -16.43 0.18
N GLY A 156 -3.62 -16.77 1.38
CA GLY A 156 -3.03 -17.82 2.22
C GLY A 156 -1.65 -17.48 2.82
N GLY A 157 -1.25 -16.22 2.81
CA GLY A 157 0.05 -15.78 3.32
C GLY A 157 0.12 -14.28 3.61
N TRP A 158 1.35 -13.76 3.73
CA TRP A 158 1.63 -12.34 3.87
C TRP A 158 2.85 -11.92 3.03
N LEU A 159 3.01 -10.63 2.80
CA LEU A 159 4.20 -10.10 2.13
C LEU A 159 5.31 -9.89 3.15
N ARG A 160 6.49 -10.46 2.88
CA ARG A 160 7.75 -10.11 3.52
C ARG A 160 8.67 -9.48 2.50
N ILE A 161 9.24 -8.33 2.85
CA ILE A 161 10.18 -7.61 1.98
C ILE A 161 11.55 -7.65 2.63
N TYR A 162 12.53 -8.23 1.93
CA TYR A 162 13.92 -8.28 2.38
C TYR A 162 14.72 -7.15 1.76
N TYR A 163 15.58 -6.53 2.56
CA TYR A 163 16.52 -5.48 2.16
C TYR A 163 17.93 -5.90 2.54
N GLY A 164 18.85 -5.94 1.58
CA GLY A 164 20.24 -6.32 1.80
C GLY A 164 21.19 -5.55 0.90
N VAL A 165 22.29 -5.05 1.45
CA VAL A 165 23.38 -4.47 0.65
C VAL A 165 24.01 -5.57 -0.21
N ALA A 166 24.25 -5.26 -1.48
CA ALA A 166 24.83 -6.15 -2.46
C ALA A 166 26.17 -6.76 -2.02
N ASP A 167 26.38 -8.04 -2.33
CA ASP A 167 27.60 -8.78 -2.00
C ASP A 167 28.34 -9.36 -3.23
N GLY A 168 27.73 -9.20 -4.41
CA GLY A 168 28.26 -9.63 -5.70
C GLY A 168 27.97 -11.08 -6.07
N SER A 169 27.20 -11.84 -5.27
CA SER A 169 27.03 -13.28 -5.48
C SER A 169 25.61 -13.70 -5.88
N THR A 170 24.59 -13.16 -5.20
CA THR A 170 23.19 -13.55 -5.41
C THR A 170 22.31 -12.37 -5.78
N ASP A 171 22.91 -11.24 -6.14
CA ASP A 171 22.23 -9.98 -6.40
C ASP A 171 21.34 -10.03 -7.64
N ASP A 172 20.33 -9.14 -7.71
CA ASP A 172 19.59 -8.91 -8.96
C ASP A 172 20.51 -8.25 -10.01
N ASP A 173 20.26 -8.48 -11.30
CA ASP A 173 21.14 -8.00 -12.39
C ASP A 173 21.29 -6.46 -12.42
N GLU A 174 20.33 -5.72 -11.87
CA GLU A 174 20.35 -4.25 -11.79
C GLU A 174 20.99 -3.74 -10.48
N VAL A 175 21.50 -4.64 -9.64
CA VAL A 175 22.15 -4.34 -8.37
C VAL A 175 23.66 -4.50 -8.52
N THR A 176 24.39 -3.53 -7.98
CA THR A 176 25.87 -3.51 -7.99
C THR A 176 26.41 -3.38 -6.58
N VAL A 177 27.60 -3.91 -6.34
CA VAL A 177 28.28 -3.80 -5.04
C VAL A 177 28.60 -2.34 -4.70
N VAL A 178 28.72 -2.01 -3.41
CA VAL A 178 29.19 -0.68 -2.99
C VAL A 178 30.71 -0.63 -3.17
N PRO A 179 31.25 0.14 -4.13
CA PRO A 179 32.68 0.13 -4.40
C PRO A 179 33.46 0.89 -3.32
N GLU A 180 34.75 0.58 -3.14
CA GLU A 180 35.61 1.31 -2.19
C GLU A 180 35.79 2.80 -2.52
N THR A 181 35.51 3.19 -3.75
CA THR A 181 35.49 4.60 -4.19
C THR A 181 34.23 5.35 -3.79
N LYS A 182 33.25 4.67 -3.16
CA LYS A 182 32.00 5.31 -2.76
C LYS A 182 32.28 6.37 -1.69
N PRO A 183 31.77 7.62 -1.85
CA PRO A 183 32.02 8.66 -0.86
C PRO A 183 31.51 8.27 0.53
N THR A 184 32.34 8.53 1.55
CA THR A 184 32.01 8.25 2.93
C THR A 184 30.91 9.19 3.44
N GLY A 185 30.09 8.71 4.36
CA GLY A 185 29.00 9.47 4.98
C GLY A 185 27.74 8.64 5.16
N SER A 186 26.71 9.28 5.71
CA SER A 186 25.40 8.65 5.91
C SER A 186 24.55 8.77 4.66
N TYR A 187 23.95 7.66 4.25
CA TYR A 187 22.99 7.59 3.16
C TYR A 187 21.63 7.30 3.75
N LEU A 188 20.65 8.16 3.48
CA LEU A 188 19.33 8.07 4.08
C LEU A 188 18.25 8.13 3.00
N GLY A 189 17.26 7.26 3.17
CA GLY A 189 16.09 7.16 2.31
C GLY A 189 14.91 6.68 3.16
N THR A 190 13.75 6.57 2.53
CA THR A 190 12.54 6.12 3.21
C THR A 190 11.87 5.07 2.35
N ILE A 191 11.20 4.14 3.02
CA ILE A 191 10.28 3.18 2.43
C ILE A 191 8.89 3.56 2.94
N THR A 192 7.91 3.56 2.04
CA THR A 192 6.50 3.78 2.39
C THR A 192 5.68 2.63 1.83
N LEU A 193 4.96 1.96 2.74
CA LEU A 193 4.02 0.90 2.43
C LEU A 193 2.60 1.43 2.63
N THR A 194 1.77 1.27 1.62
CA THR A 194 0.39 1.78 1.62
C THR A 194 -0.58 0.67 1.29
N LEU A 195 -1.56 0.47 2.16
CA LEU A 195 -2.67 -0.44 1.93
C LEU A 195 -3.85 0.37 1.36
N THR A 196 -4.28 0.04 0.15
CA THR A 196 -5.42 0.67 -0.52
C THR A 196 -6.52 -0.39 -0.72
N PRO A 197 -7.77 -0.15 -0.28
CA PRO A 197 -8.91 -1.04 -0.57
C PRO A 197 -9.20 -1.21 -2.06
#